data_AF-A0A7X9EA41-F1
#
_entry.id   AF-A0A7X9EA41-F1
#
_cell.length_a   1.000
_cell.length_b   1.000
_cell.length_c   1.000
_cell.angle_alpha   90.00
_cell.angle_beta   90.00
_cell.angle_gamma   90.00
#
_symmetry.space_group_name_H-M   'P 1'
#
loop_
_entity.id
_entity.type
_entity.pdbx_description
1 polymer ?
#
loop_
_entity_poly.entity_id
_entity_poly.type
_entity_poly.pdbx_seq_one_letter_code
_entity_poly.pdbx_strand_id
1 'polypeptide(L)'
;PELHGYPLKVSEMLATIEGAVFVERVSTHDIKNILNAKKAIKKAFQTQMANKGFSIVEVLSTCPTNWGMNPTKALAWVKENMIPYYPLGNLKGKDLEV
;
A
#
# COMPACT_ATOMS: atom_id res chain seq x y z
N PRO A 1 -7.84 20.49 -3.04
CA PRO A 1 -6.93 21.00 -4.08
C PRO A 1 -6.39 22.40 -3.79
N GLU A 2 -7.24 23.38 -3.47
CA GLU A 2 -6.87 24.80 -3.48
C GLU A 2 -5.79 25.22 -2.49
N LEU A 3 -5.67 24.57 -1.32
CA LEU A 3 -4.65 24.91 -0.31
C LEU A 3 -3.48 23.92 -0.23
N HIS A 4 -3.76 22.61 -0.32
CA HIS A 4 -2.78 21.54 -0.07
C HIS A 4 -2.64 20.57 -1.24
N GLY A 5 -3.21 20.90 -2.41
CA GLY A 5 -3.22 20.02 -3.56
C GLY A 5 -4.11 18.80 -3.38
N TYR A 6 -3.79 17.75 -4.13
CA TYR A 6 -4.42 16.43 -4.02
C TYR A 6 -3.59 15.52 -3.12
N PRO A 7 -4.21 14.51 -2.48
CA PRO A 7 -3.48 13.53 -1.69
C PRO A 7 -2.33 12.87 -2.45
N LEU A 8 -1.17 12.76 -1.79
CA LEU A 8 0.05 12.24 -2.40
C LEU A 8 -0.07 10.75 -2.71
N LYS A 9 0.40 10.39 -3.91
CA LYS A 9 0.49 9.02 -4.40
C LYS A 9 1.87 8.45 -4.09
N VAL A 10 2.10 8.13 -2.82
CA VAL A 10 3.45 7.82 -2.27
C VAL A 10 4.09 6.64 -3.00
N SER A 11 3.35 5.54 -3.21
CA SER A 11 3.92 4.40 -3.95
C SER A 11 4.32 4.75 -5.38
N GLU A 12 3.52 5.53 -6.11
CA GLU A 12 3.83 5.95 -7.48
C GLU A 12 5.08 6.84 -7.49
N MET A 13 5.17 7.78 -6.54
CA MET A 13 6.33 8.66 -6.39
C MET A 13 7.61 7.87 -6.05
N LEU A 14 7.53 6.91 -5.12
CA LEU A 14 8.72 6.15 -4.70
C LEU A 14 9.12 5.08 -5.73
N ALA A 15 8.18 4.59 -6.55
CA ALA A 15 8.50 3.67 -7.64
C ALA A 15 9.46 4.29 -8.66
N THR A 16 9.44 5.62 -8.85
CA THR A 16 10.34 6.31 -9.78
C THR A 16 11.75 6.50 -9.24
N ILE A 17 11.99 6.27 -7.95
CA ILE A 17 13.30 6.52 -7.32
C ILE A 17 14.27 5.37 -7.65
N GLU A 18 15.50 5.73 -8.00
CA GLU A 18 16.60 4.78 -8.19
C GLU A 18 16.97 4.12 -6.85
N GLY A 19 17.17 2.80 -6.85
CA GLY A 19 17.43 2.03 -5.63
C GLY A 19 16.17 1.58 -4.86
N ALA A 20 14.99 2.13 -5.16
CA ALA A 20 13.72 1.51 -4.76
C ALA A 20 13.47 0.29 -5.66
N VAL A 21 13.56 -0.92 -5.11
CA VAL A 21 13.49 -2.17 -5.89
C VAL A 21 12.21 -2.95 -5.67
N PHE A 22 11.49 -2.68 -4.58
CA PHE A 22 10.20 -3.28 -4.29
C PHE A 22 9.22 -2.23 -3.75
N VAL A 23 8.16 -1.96 -4.50
CA VAL A 23 7.13 -0.97 -4.14
C VAL A 23 5.76 -1.58 -4.38
N GLU A 24 5.00 -1.78 -3.31
CA GLU A 24 3.69 -2.42 -3.39
C GLU A 24 2.66 -1.71 -2.52
N ARG A 25 1.45 -1.53 -3.06
CA ARG A 25 0.30 -1.05 -2.30
C ARG A 25 -0.64 -2.20 -2.00
N VAL A 26 -0.99 -2.35 -0.73
CA VAL A 26 -1.91 -3.37 -0.23
C VAL A 26 -3.01 -2.72 0.63
N SER A 27 -3.98 -3.53 1.05
CA SER A 27 -5.02 -3.07 1.97
C SER A 27 -5.35 -4.15 3.00
N THR A 28 -6.00 -3.76 4.08
CA THR A 28 -6.46 -4.66 5.15
C THR A 28 -7.99 -4.70 5.26
N HIS A 29 -8.73 -4.21 4.25
CA HIS A 29 -10.19 -4.11 4.31
C HIS A 29 -10.95 -5.45 4.25
N ASP A 30 -10.32 -6.52 3.79
CA ASP A 30 -10.89 -7.87 3.76
C ASP A 30 -9.81 -8.96 3.94
N ILE A 31 -10.24 -10.22 4.11
CA ILE A 31 -9.34 -11.37 4.36
C ILE A 31 -8.34 -11.57 3.23
N LYS A 32 -8.79 -11.45 1.97
CA LYS A 32 -7.92 -11.63 0.79
C LYS A 32 -6.78 -10.62 0.82
N ASN A 33 -7.09 -9.36 1.07
CA ASN A 33 -6.12 -8.28 1.07
C ASN A 33 -5.23 -8.32 2.32
N ILE A 34 -5.73 -8.78 3.49
CA ILE A 34 -4.89 -9.06 4.66
C ILE A 34 -3.81 -10.11 4.33
N LEU A 35 -4.17 -11.18 3.62
CA LEU A 35 -3.20 -12.20 3.19
C LEU A 35 -2.18 -11.63 2.18
N ASN A 36 -2.61 -10.76 1.27
CA ASN A 36 -1.71 -10.06 0.36
C ASN A 36 -0.75 -9.13 1.11
N ALA A 37 -1.25 -8.36 2.09
CA ALA A 37 -0.44 -7.49 2.92
C ALA A 37 0.64 -8.27 3.68
N LYS A 38 0.29 -9.42 4.28
CA LYS A 38 1.27 -10.31 4.93
C LYS A 38 2.38 -10.74 3.95
N LYS A 39 2.02 -11.13 2.73
CA LYS A 39 2.99 -11.55 1.70
C LYS A 39 3.88 -10.40 1.26
N ALA A 40 3.31 -9.22 0.98
CA ALA A 40 4.05 -8.04 0.56
C ALA A 40 5.03 -7.57 1.63
N ILE A 41 4.60 -7.49 2.90
CA ILE A 41 5.46 -7.11 4.02
C ILE A 41 6.62 -8.10 4.18
N LYS A 42 6.34 -9.41 4.12
CA LYS A 42 7.39 -10.44 4.17
C LYS A 42 8.41 -10.26 3.04
N LYS A 43 7.93 -10.10 1.79
CA LYS A 43 8.78 -9.92 0.61
C LYS A 43 9.64 -8.65 0.70
N ALA A 44 9.08 -7.55 1.21
CA ALA A 44 9.80 -6.30 1.42
C ALA A 44 10.98 -6.46 2.39
N PHE A 45 10.78 -7.17 3.51
CA PHE A 45 11.87 -7.47 4.45
C PHE A 45 12.91 -8.40 3.83
N GLN A 46 12.49 -9.48 3.16
CA GLN A 46 13.42 -10.39 2.47
C GLN A 46 14.28 -9.66 1.43
N THR A 47 13.69 -8.70 0.70
CA THR A 47 14.39 -7.83 -0.25
C THR A 47 15.54 -7.07 0.40
N GLN A 48 15.28 -6.43 1.55
CA GLN A 48 16.30 -5.66 2.26
C GLN A 48 17.35 -6.56 2.91
N MET A 49 16.94 -7.68 3.50
CA MET A 49 17.86 -8.67 4.08
C MET A 49 18.81 -9.27 3.03
N ALA A 50 18.35 -9.41 1.78
CA ALA A 50 19.16 -9.85 0.66
C ALA A 50 20.03 -8.74 0.04
N ASN A 51 20.10 -7.54 0.65
CA ASN A 51 20.82 -6.36 0.17
C ASN A 51 20.45 -5.94 -1.26
N LYS A 52 19.20 -6.17 -1.69
CA LYS A 52 18.77 -5.88 -3.06
C LYS A 52 18.36 -4.42 -3.28
N GLY A 53 18.13 -3.66 -2.20
CA GLY A 53 17.78 -2.25 -2.25
C GLY A 53 16.64 -1.87 -1.32
N PHE A 54 16.12 -0.66 -1.49
CA PHE A 54 15.01 -0.13 -0.71
C PHE A 54 13.69 -0.80 -1.08
N SER A 55 12.89 -1.12 -0.07
CA SER A 55 11.54 -1.66 -0.22
C SER A 55 10.54 -0.82 0.57
N ILE A 56 9.32 -0.67 0.03
CA ILE A 56 8.20 -0.04 0.73
C ILE A 56 6.89 -0.76 0.44
N VAL A 57 6.07 -0.89 1.48
CA VAL A 57 4.70 -1.38 1.39
C VAL A 57 3.75 -0.32 1.94
N GLU A 58 2.92 0.28 1.07
CA GLU A 58 1.86 1.20 1.48
C GLU A 58 0.60 0.39 1.83
N VAL A 59 0.11 0.53 3.06
CA VAL A 59 -1.04 -0.24 3.56
C VAL A 59 -2.26 0.67 3.73
N LEU A 60 -3.28 0.49 2.89
CA LEU A 60 -4.57 1.14 3.08
C LEU A 60 -5.31 0.46 4.24
N SER A 61 -5.35 1.15 5.38
CA SER A 61 -5.96 0.69 6.63
C SER A 61 -7.00 1.70 7.14
N THR A 62 -8.04 1.21 7.81
CA THR A 62 -9.08 2.05 8.39
C THR A 62 -8.80 2.30 9.88
N CYS A 63 -9.06 3.53 10.32
CA CYS A 63 -9.17 3.85 11.74
C CYS A 63 -10.60 4.34 12.01
N PRO A 64 -11.57 3.42 12.22
CA PRO A 64 -12.99 3.79 12.34
C PRO A 64 -13.24 4.79 13.46
N THR A 65 -12.46 4.74 14.55
CA THR A 65 -12.50 5.70 15.65
C THR A 65 -12.18 7.11 15.18
N ASN A 66 -11.07 7.32 14.47
CA ASN A 66 -10.69 8.64 13.98
C ASN A 66 -11.64 9.15 12.87
N TRP A 67 -12.24 8.23 12.11
CA TRP A 67 -13.19 8.57 11.05
C TRP A 67 -14.62 8.77 11.55
N GLY A 68 -14.91 8.51 12.83
CA GLY A 68 -16.27 8.57 13.37
C GLY A 68 -17.24 7.62 12.66
N MET A 69 -16.75 6.49 12.13
CA MET A 69 -17.52 5.56 11.32
C MET A 69 -17.64 4.19 11.99
N ASN A 70 -18.75 3.50 11.72
CA ASN A 70 -18.85 2.09 12.07
C ASN A 70 -17.75 1.28 11.35
N PRO A 71 -17.10 0.31 12.02
CA PRO A 71 -16.03 -0.48 11.42
C PRO A 71 -16.38 -1.09 10.06
N THR A 72 -17.57 -1.68 9.90
CA THR A 72 -17.95 -2.33 8.62
C THR A 72 -18.14 -1.31 7.50
N LYS A 73 -18.72 -0.14 7.81
CA LYS A 73 -18.84 0.97 6.86
C LYS A 73 -17.47 1.52 6.46
N ALA A 74 -16.52 1.59 7.37
CA ALA A 74 -15.16 2.04 7.06
C ALA A 74 -14.47 1.11 6.06
N LEU A 75 -14.63 -0.21 6.22
CA LEU A 75 -14.08 -1.20 5.27
C LEU A 75 -14.71 -1.06 3.88
N ALA A 76 -16.04 -0.88 3.80
CA ALA A 76 -16.74 -0.62 2.54
C ALA A 76 -16.27 0.67 1.88
N TRP A 77 -16.11 1.75 2.66
CA TRP A 77 -15.66 3.04 2.16
C TRP A 77 -14.26 2.96 1.52
N VAL A 78 -13.33 2.21 2.12
CA VAL A 78 -12.00 1.98 1.52
C VAL A 78 -12.14 1.32 0.16
N LYS A 79 -12.97 0.28 0.06
CA LYS A 79 -13.18 -0.44 -1.19
C LYS A 79 -13.78 0.45 -2.29
N GLU A 80 -14.74 1.29 -1.95
CA GLU A 80 -15.52 2.09 -2.90
C GLU A 80 -14.86 3.42 -3.28
N ASN A 81 -14.08 4.02 -2.39
CA ASN A 81 -13.57 5.38 -2.56
C ASN A 81 -12.04 5.44 -2.54
N MET A 82 -11.41 4.75 -1.58
CA MET A 82 -9.96 4.83 -1.39
C MET A 82 -9.19 4.00 -2.42
N ILE A 83 -9.61 2.77 -2.71
CA ILE A 83 -8.95 1.89 -3.70
C ILE A 83 -9.01 2.47 -5.13
N PRO A 84 -10.14 3.05 -5.61
CA PRO A 84 -10.15 3.70 -6.91
C PRO A 84 -9.15 4.86 -7.03
N TYR A 85 -8.93 5.61 -5.94
CA TYR A 85 -7.94 6.68 -5.92
C TYR A 85 -6.49 6.17 -5.75
N TYR A 86 -6.32 5.11 -4.95
CA TYR A 86 -5.06 4.43 -4.64
C TYR A 86 -5.11 2.95 -5.07
N PRO A 87 -4.92 2.65 -6.37
CA PRO A 87 -5.03 1.28 -6.87
C PRO A 87 -4.06 0.34 -6.17
N LEU A 88 -4.56 -0.81 -5.72
CA LEU A 88 -3.75 -1.85 -5.12
C LEU A 88 -2.89 -2.55 -6.17
N GLY A 89 -1.73 -3.06 -5.75
CA GLY A 89 -0.85 -3.84 -6.59
C GLY A 89 0.62 -3.49 -6.40
N ASN A 90 1.47 -4.22 -7.11
CA ASN A 90 2.90 -3.98 -7.16
C ASN A 90 3.21 -2.95 -8.25
N LEU A 91 3.85 -1.83 -7.86
CA LEU A 91 4.26 -0.78 -8.78
C LEU A 91 5.71 -0.97 -9.26
N LYS A 92 6.52 -1.74 -8.52
CA LYS A 92 7.90 -2.08 -8.88
C LYS A 92 8.37 -3.36 -8.17
N GLY A 93 9.09 -4.21 -8.90
CA GLY A 93 9.69 -5.42 -8.33
C GLY A 93 8.76 -6.62 -8.20
N LYS A 94 7.72 -6.70 -9.04
CA LYS A 94 6.76 -7.83 -9.04
C LYS A 94 7.49 -9.17 -9.16
N ASP A 95 8.41 -9.26 -10.11
CA ASP A 95 9.18 -10.47 -10.42
C ASP A 95 10.53 -10.52 -9.67
N LEU A 96 10.76 -9.62 -8.72
CA LEU A 96 11.97 -9.65 -7.89
C LEU A 96 11.98 -10.92 -7.05
N GLU A 97 12.96 -11.79 -7.28
CA GLU A 97 13.17 -13.00 -6.48
C GLU A 97 13.83 -12.62 -5.15
N VAL A 98 13.41 -13.19 -4.01
CA VAL A 98 13.96 -12.96 -2.67
C VAL A 98 13.81 -14.16 -1.75
#